data_AF-A0A327KW00-F1
#
_entry.id   AF-A0A327KW00-F1
#
_cell.length_a   1.000
_cell.length_b   1.000
_cell.length_c   1.000
_cell.angle_alpha   90.00
_cell.angle_beta   90.00
_cell.angle_gamma   90.00
#
_symmetry.space_group_name_H-M   'P 1'
#
loop_
_entity.id
_entity.type
_entity.pdbx_description
1 polymer ?
#
loop_
_entity_poly.entity_id
_entity_poly.type
_entity_poly.pdbx_seq_one_letter_code
_entity_poly.pdbx_strand_id
1 'polypeptide(L)'
;MPLTLEVRPREKIILGRYVLASAERTKLTFFSDDVIILREKDLMSLDEAVTEVGHLYYDIQIEYIGGGSSASGELLQEITSLESMLPQARSDLMLIAEYVRSGLWYKALKVARRLIEQDREASRVKRLVCE
;
A
#
# COMPACT_ATOMS: atom_id res chain seq x y z
N MET A 1 21.48 -7.59 -1.39
CA MET A 1 21.54 -8.39 -2.66
C MET A 1 21.02 -7.50 -3.78
N PRO A 2 21.54 -7.54 -5.02
CA PRO A 2 21.04 -6.63 -6.05
C PRO A 2 19.58 -6.95 -6.41
N LEU A 3 18.72 -5.93 -6.36
CA LEU A 3 17.32 -6.04 -6.76
C LEU A 3 17.21 -5.62 -8.24
N THR A 4 16.87 -6.57 -9.11
CA THR A 4 16.61 -6.28 -10.52
C THR A 4 15.11 -6.25 -10.79
N LEU A 5 14.64 -5.18 -11.41
CA LEU A 5 13.25 -4.96 -11.77
C LEU A 5 13.14 -4.64 -13.26
N GLU A 6 12.14 -5.23 -13.91
CA GLU A 6 11.82 -4.95 -15.31
C GLU A 6 10.61 -4.01 -15.41
N VAL A 7 10.81 -2.90 -16.13
CA VAL A 7 9.83 -1.82 -16.35
C VAL A 7 9.30 -1.94 -17.76
N ARG A 8 7.98 -1.91 -17.92
CA ARG A 8 7.34 -1.92 -19.24
C ARG A 8 7.42 -0.51 -19.88
N PRO A 9 7.34 -0.43 -21.22
CA PRO A 9 7.15 0.86 -21.88
C PRO A 9 5.96 1.61 -21.29
N ARG A 10 6.17 2.88 -20.97
CA ARG A 10 5.18 3.82 -20.38
C ARG A 10 4.74 3.50 -18.95
N GLU A 11 5.31 2.49 -18.30
CA GLU A 11 5.10 2.24 -16.86
C GLU A 11 5.90 3.26 -16.05
N LYS A 12 5.26 3.89 -15.06
CA LYS A 12 5.97 4.74 -14.10
C LYS A 12 6.31 3.98 -12.82
N ILE A 13 7.44 4.34 -12.25
CA ILE A 13 7.94 3.81 -10.97
C ILE A 13 8.38 4.99 -10.12
N ILE A 14 7.95 4.98 -8.86
CA ILE A 14 8.45 5.89 -7.84
C ILE A 14 9.71 5.28 -7.24
N LEU A 15 10.76 6.09 -7.19
CA LEU A 15 12.02 5.83 -6.52
C LEU A 15 12.25 6.91 -5.47
N GLY A 16 11.78 6.69 -4.25
CA GLY A 16 11.72 7.70 -3.21
C GLY A 16 11.02 8.98 -3.70
N ARG A 17 11.80 10.04 -3.95
CA ARG A 17 11.30 11.35 -4.40
C ARG A 17 11.22 11.50 -5.93
N TYR A 18 11.69 10.52 -6.68
CA TYR A 18 11.76 10.59 -8.14
C TYR A 18 10.70 9.72 -8.78
N VAL A 19 10.19 10.17 -9.93
CA VAL A 19 9.34 9.36 -10.79
C VAL A 19 10.15 9.00 -12.03
N LEU A 20 10.33 7.70 -12.24
CA LEU A 20 10.98 7.13 -13.41
C LEU A 20 9.91 6.67 -14.38
N ALA A 21 9.99 7.11 -15.63
CA ALA A 21 9.17 6.63 -16.73
C ALA A 21 10.07 6.05 -17.81
N SER A 22 9.73 4.86 -18.31
CA SER A 22 10.50 4.22 -19.37
C SER A 22 9.84 4.39 -20.73
N ALA A 23 10.59 4.81 -21.74
CA ALA A 23 10.09 4.85 -23.13
C ALA A 23 10.00 3.44 -23.74
N GLU A 24 10.93 2.57 -23.37
CA GLU A 24 11.05 1.19 -23.85
C GLU A 24 11.08 0.20 -22.67
N ARG A 25 11.26 -1.09 -22.95
CA ARG A 25 11.39 -2.09 -21.90
C ARG A 25 12.79 -2.00 -21.29
N THR A 26 12.87 -1.64 -20.01
CA THR A 26 14.14 -1.34 -19.34
C THR A 26 14.29 -2.17 -18.06
N LYS A 27 15.51 -2.71 -17.84
CA LYS A 27 15.89 -3.37 -16.60
C LYS A 27 16.61 -2.38 -15.69
N LEU A 28 16.06 -2.15 -14.51
CA LEU A 28 16.68 -1.38 -13.44
C LEU A 28 17.29 -2.36 -12.44
N THR A 29 18.55 -2.13 -12.04
CA THR A 29 19.20 -2.92 -10.99
C THR A 29 19.66 -1.99 -9.88
N PHE A 30 19.23 -2.29 -8.67
CA PHE A 30 19.55 -1.53 -7.47
C PHE A 30 20.56 -2.31 -6.64
N PHE A 31 21.62 -1.63 -6.21
CA PHE A 31 22.69 -2.25 -5.40
C PHE A 31 22.55 -1.96 -3.89
N SER A 32 21.69 -1.01 -3.52
CA SER A 32 21.37 -0.70 -2.12
C SER A 32 20.14 -1.48 -1.67
N ASP A 33 20.13 -1.93 -0.41
CA ASP A 33 19.00 -2.63 0.19
C ASP A 33 17.91 -1.66 0.71
N ASP A 34 18.22 -0.37 0.85
CA ASP A 34 17.35 0.65 1.47
C ASP A 34 16.50 1.43 0.45
N VAL A 35 16.39 0.93 -0.77
CA VAL A 35 15.75 1.67 -1.87
C VAL A 35 14.23 1.59 -1.75
N ILE A 36 13.59 2.73 -1.57
CA ILE A 36 12.13 2.88 -1.58
C ILE A 36 11.63 2.85 -3.02
N ILE A 37 10.92 1.78 -3.39
CA ILE A 37 10.38 1.57 -4.74
C ILE A 37 8.88 1.30 -4.67
N LEU A 38 8.10 2.01 -5.45
CA LEU A 38 6.67 1.74 -5.64
C LEU A 38 6.32 1.83 -7.13
N ARG A 39 5.48 0.93 -7.63
CA ARG A 39 5.03 0.99 -9.04
C ARG A 39 3.79 1.85 -9.14
N GLU A 40 3.56 2.46 -10.30
CA GLU A 40 2.35 3.26 -10.57
C GLU A 40 1.05 2.47 -10.34
N LYS A 41 1.00 1.19 -10.70
CA LYS A 41 -0.17 0.33 -10.44
C LYS A 41 -0.46 0.08 -8.95
N ASP A 42 0.58 0.26 -8.13
CA ASP A 42 0.53 0.08 -6.69
C ASP A 42 0.32 1.43 -5.97
N LEU A 43 0.30 2.54 -6.71
CA LEU A 43 -0.12 3.83 -6.17
C LEU A 43 -1.64 3.91 -6.05
N MET A 44 -2.07 4.56 -5.00
CA MET A 44 -3.43 5.02 -4.78
C MET A 44 -3.41 6.54 -4.64
N SER A 45 -4.30 7.23 -5.36
CA SER A 45 -4.53 8.66 -5.16
C SER A 45 -5.50 8.90 -4.00
N LEU A 46 -5.52 10.12 -3.47
CA LEU A 46 -6.46 10.49 -2.41
C LEU A 46 -7.93 10.34 -2.88
N ASP A 47 -8.20 10.62 -4.15
CA ASP A 47 -9.55 10.48 -4.74
C ASP A 47 -9.99 9.02 -4.88
N GLU A 48 -9.04 8.07 -4.99
CA GLU A 48 -9.32 6.63 -5.06
C GLU A 48 -9.53 5.99 -3.69
N ALA A 49 -9.01 6.63 -2.63
CA ALA A 49 -9.15 6.22 -1.24
C ALA A 49 -10.55 6.56 -0.71
N VAL A 50 -11.59 5.91 -1.25
CA VAL A 50 -12.99 6.21 -0.92
C VAL A 50 -13.48 5.47 0.33
N THR A 51 -12.84 4.36 0.69
CA THR A 51 -13.18 3.56 1.88
C THR A 51 -12.20 3.83 3.01
N GLU A 52 -12.59 3.54 4.25
CA GLU A 52 -11.74 3.70 5.43
C GLU A 52 -10.46 2.87 5.33
N VAL A 53 -10.53 1.67 4.76
CA VAL A 53 -9.34 0.85 4.47
C VAL A 53 -8.51 1.46 3.33
N GLY A 54 -9.15 2.12 2.37
CA GLY A 54 -8.48 2.90 1.32
C GLY A 54 -7.67 4.07 1.88
N HIS A 55 -8.23 4.81 2.83
CA HIS A 55 -7.52 5.87 3.55
C HIS A 55 -6.31 5.32 4.31
N LEU A 56 -6.50 4.22 5.07
CA LEU A 56 -5.38 3.54 5.73
C LEU A 56 -4.27 3.16 4.75
N TYR A 57 -4.61 2.61 3.58
CA TYR A 57 -3.62 2.27 2.55
C TYR A 57 -2.88 3.51 2.05
N TYR A 58 -3.60 4.61 1.83
CA TYR A 58 -3.02 5.86 1.39
C TYR A 58 -2.03 6.42 2.44
N ASP A 59 -2.37 6.37 3.72
CA ASP A 59 -1.52 6.88 4.79
C ASP A 59 -0.25 6.03 4.95
N ILE A 60 -0.39 4.69 4.92
CA ILE A 60 0.78 3.78 4.87
C ILE A 60 1.65 4.08 3.63
N GLN A 61 1.03 4.40 2.49
CA GLN A 61 1.74 4.71 1.24
C GLN A 61 2.56 5.99 1.37
N ILE A 62 1.99 7.05 1.92
CA ILE A 62 2.71 8.30 2.16
C ILE A 62 3.90 8.05 3.08
N GLU A 63 3.71 7.26 4.13
CA GLU A 63 4.78 6.91 5.06
C GLU A 63 5.89 6.07 4.38
N TYR A 64 5.50 5.10 3.56
CA TYR A 64 6.45 4.30 2.78
C TYR A 64 7.30 5.16 1.83
N ILE A 65 6.66 6.07 1.08
CA ILE A 65 7.35 6.98 0.14
C ILE A 65 8.23 7.98 0.90
N GLY A 66 7.77 8.44 2.06
CA GLY A 66 8.49 9.34 2.96
C GLY A 66 9.67 8.69 3.69
N GLY A 67 9.80 7.37 3.64
CA GLY A 67 10.89 6.61 4.24
C GLY A 67 10.68 6.25 5.71
N GLY A 68 9.44 6.16 6.18
CA GLY A 68 9.13 5.66 7.52
C GLY A 68 9.52 6.63 8.63
N SER A 69 9.12 7.90 8.49
CA SER A 69 9.07 8.87 9.57
C SER A 69 8.34 8.34 10.82
N SER A 70 8.56 9.01 11.95
CA SER A 70 8.04 8.63 13.26
C SER A 70 6.51 8.76 13.43
N ALA A 71 5.77 9.12 12.37
CA ALA A 71 4.31 9.28 12.39
C ALA A 71 3.51 7.97 12.59
N SER A 72 4.20 6.85 12.86
CA SER A 72 3.63 5.56 13.26
C SER A 72 2.56 5.64 14.38
N GLY A 73 2.60 6.63 15.26
CA GLY A 73 1.65 6.76 16.37
C GLY A 73 0.21 7.03 15.93
N GLU A 74 0.00 7.99 15.03
CA GLU A 74 -1.33 8.36 14.53
C GLU A 74 -1.90 7.23 13.66
N LEU A 75 -1.06 6.66 12.81
CA LEU A 75 -1.42 5.50 11.98
C LEU A 75 -1.82 4.28 12.83
N LEU A 76 -1.12 4.02 13.94
CA LEU A 76 -1.49 2.93 14.85
C LEU A 76 -2.83 3.19 15.57
N GLN A 77 -3.16 4.44 15.87
CA GLN A 77 -4.46 4.80 16.45
C GLN A 77 -5.59 4.64 15.42
N GLU A 78 -5.34 5.01 14.17
CA GLU A 78 -6.27 4.78 13.07
C GLU A 78 -6.54 3.27 12.91
N ILE A 79 -5.50 2.44 12.85
CA ILE A 79 -5.64 0.98 12.76
C ILE A 79 -6.46 0.43 13.93
N THR A 80 -6.18 0.88 15.15
CA THR A 80 -6.93 0.43 16.35
C THR A 80 -8.41 0.84 16.27
N SER A 81 -8.69 2.04 15.73
CA SER A 81 -10.05 2.50 15.52
C SER A 81 -10.77 1.64 14.49
N LEU A 82 -10.10 1.29 13.38
CA LEU A 82 -10.64 0.40 12.35
C LEU A 82 -10.89 -1.02 12.86
N GLU A 83 -10.06 -1.55 13.76
CA GLU A 83 -10.29 -2.86 14.38
C GLU A 83 -11.60 -2.95 15.17
N SER A 84 -12.07 -1.80 15.69
CA SER A 84 -13.35 -1.70 16.39
C SER A 84 -14.54 -1.58 15.43
N MET A 85 -14.35 -0.89 14.30
CA MET A 85 -15.39 -0.66 13.29
C MET A 85 -15.56 -1.85 12.33
N LEU A 86 -14.49 -2.60 12.07
CA LEU A 86 -14.45 -3.70 11.11
C LEU A 86 -13.95 -4.99 11.78
N PRO A 87 -14.77 -5.65 12.65
CA PRO A 87 -14.38 -6.89 13.31
C PRO A 87 -13.95 -8.01 12.34
N GLN A 88 -14.54 -8.05 11.14
CA GLN A 88 -14.22 -8.99 10.07
C GLN A 88 -12.81 -8.82 9.49
N ALA A 89 -12.24 -7.62 9.60
CA ALA A 89 -10.91 -7.26 9.10
C ALA A 89 -9.83 -7.31 10.19
N ARG A 90 -10.20 -7.60 11.45
CA ARG A 90 -9.32 -7.47 12.61
C ARG A 90 -7.99 -8.21 12.45
N SER A 91 -7.99 -9.43 11.94
CA SER A 91 -6.75 -10.21 11.76
C SER A 91 -5.75 -9.54 10.81
N ASP A 92 -6.26 -8.94 9.73
CA ASP A 92 -5.43 -8.22 8.76
C ASP A 92 -4.95 -6.88 9.30
N LEU A 93 -5.81 -6.16 10.02
CA LEU A 93 -5.46 -4.89 10.69
C LEU A 93 -4.39 -5.09 11.78
N MET A 94 -4.50 -6.14 12.60
CA MET A 94 -3.46 -6.49 13.58
C MET A 94 -2.12 -6.80 12.89
N LEU A 95 -2.16 -7.50 11.75
CA LEU A 95 -0.96 -7.81 10.98
C LEU A 95 -0.33 -6.54 10.36
N ILE A 96 -1.16 -5.62 9.89
CA ILE A 96 -0.71 -4.29 9.41
C ILE A 96 -0.04 -3.53 10.56
N ALA A 97 -0.66 -3.47 11.74
CA ALA A 97 -0.08 -2.80 12.91
C ALA A 97 1.30 -3.36 13.28
N GLU A 98 1.48 -4.68 13.23
CA GLU A 98 2.76 -5.32 13.52
C GLU A 98 3.83 -4.95 12.48
N TYR A 99 3.48 -4.93 11.20
CA TYR A 99 4.39 -4.49 10.14
C TYR A 99 4.75 -3.02 10.26
N VAL A 100 3.80 -2.16 10.61
CA VAL A 100 4.03 -0.72 10.86
C VAL A 100 5.01 -0.54 12.02
N ARG A 101 4.79 -1.23 13.16
CA ARG A 101 5.70 -1.17 14.32
C ARG A 101 7.12 -1.64 13.99
N SER A 102 7.23 -2.63 13.11
CA SER A 102 8.51 -3.18 12.66
C SER A 102 9.17 -2.38 11.53
N GLY A 103 8.55 -1.30 11.05
CA GLY A 103 9.05 -0.53 9.89
C GLY A 103 8.97 -1.27 8.55
N LEU A 104 8.19 -2.36 8.49
CA LEU A 104 8.01 -3.21 7.30
C LEU A 104 6.88 -2.67 6.40
N TRP A 105 6.97 -1.41 6.03
CA TRP A 105 5.95 -0.64 5.31
C TRP A 105 5.43 -1.31 4.03
N TYR A 106 6.32 -1.85 3.20
CA TYR A 106 5.89 -2.53 1.96
C TYR A 106 5.07 -3.80 2.23
N LYS A 107 5.32 -4.49 3.35
CA LYS A 107 4.49 -5.63 3.77
C LYS A 107 3.13 -5.15 4.28
N ALA A 108 3.09 -4.05 5.04
CA ALA A 108 1.85 -3.42 5.46
C ALA A 108 0.97 -3.03 4.25
N LEU A 109 1.55 -2.37 3.23
CA LEU A 109 0.85 -2.02 1.99
C LEU A 109 0.23 -3.24 1.31
N LYS A 110 0.94 -4.35 1.24
CA LYS A 110 0.41 -5.58 0.61
C LYS A 110 -0.81 -6.14 1.34
N VAL A 111 -0.81 -6.11 2.67
CA VAL A 111 -1.95 -6.59 3.45
C VAL A 111 -3.13 -5.62 3.31
N ALA A 112 -2.89 -4.32 3.41
CA ALA A 112 -3.93 -3.31 3.22
C ALA A 112 -4.56 -3.38 1.81
N ARG A 113 -3.76 -3.58 0.75
CA ARG A 113 -4.24 -3.78 -0.61
C ARG A 113 -5.19 -4.98 -0.73
N ARG A 114 -4.83 -6.10 -0.09
CA ARG A 114 -5.66 -7.30 -0.06
C ARG A 114 -6.99 -7.02 0.63
N LEU A 115 -6.95 -6.29 1.75
CA LEU A 115 -8.15 -5.94 2.49
C LEU A 115 -9.12 -5.06 1.68
N ILE A 116 -8.59 -4.11 0.90
CA ILE A 116 -9.39 -3.30 -0.04
C ILE A 116 -10.07 -4.18 -1.09
N GLU A 117 -9.35 -5.16 -1.65
CA GLU A 117 -9.93 -6.06 -2.67
C GLU A 117 -11.07 -6.90 -2.08
N GLN A 118 -10.89 -7.43 -0.86
CA GLN A 118 -11.93 -8.19 -0.17
C GLN A 118 -13.18 -7.35 0.10
N ASP A 119 -13.02 -6.07 0.48
CA ASP A 119 -14.14 -5.17 0.70
C ASP A 119 -14.88 -4.81 -0.60
N ARG A 120 -14.14 -4.64 -1.70
CA ARG A 120 -14.70 -4.47 -3.05
C ARG A 120 -15.46 -5.71 -3.52
N GLU A 121 -14.94 -6.90 -3.28
CA GLU A 121 -15.62 -8.15 -3.60
C GLU A 121 -16.91 -8.31 -2.78
N ALA A 122 -16.87 -8.07 -1.47
CA ALA A 122 -18.04 -8.16 -0.60
C ALA A 122 -19.15 -7.17 -1.00
N SER A 123 -18.78 -5.93 -1.36
CA SER A 123 -19.74 -4.91 -1.82
C SER A 123 -20.32 -5.20 -3.21
N ARG A 124 -19.59 -5.92 -4.07
CA ARG A 124 -20.08 -6.39 -5.38
C ARG A 124 -21.07 -7.55 -5.23
N VAL A 125 -20.79 -8.52 -4.36
CA VAL A 125 -21.70 -9.65 -4.09
C VAL A 125 -23.02 -9.17 -3.50
N LYS A 126 -23.00 -8.19 -2.59
CA LYS A 126 -24.24 -7.60 -2.03
C LYS A 126 -25.16 -6.97 -3.08
N ARG A 127 -24.62 -6.45 -4.19
CA ARG A 127 -25.44 -5.88 -5.28
C ARG A 127 -26.08 -6.96 -6.17
N LEU A 128 -25.36 -8.05 -6.42
CA LEU A 128 -25.84 -9.17 -7.25
C LEU A 128 -26.90 -10.05 -6.57
N VAL A 129 -26.98 -10.03 -5.23
CA VAL A 129 -27.98 -10.80 -4.47
C VAL A 129 -29.29 -10.01 -4.27
N CYS A 130 -29.30 -8.71 -4.61
CA CYS A 130 -30.47 -7.84 -4.51
C CYS A 130 -31.17 -7.55 -5.85
N GLU A 131 -30.74 -8.19 -6.94
CA GLU A 131 -31.41 -8.22 -8.25
C GLU A 131 -32.02 -9.61 -8.51
#